data_AF-A0A176K1E5-F1
#
_entry.id   AF-A0A176K1E5-F1
#
_cell.length_a   1.000
_cell.length_b   1.000
_cell.length_c   1.000
_cell.angle_alpha   90.00
_cell.angle_beta   90.00
_cell.angle_gamma   90.00
#
_symmetry.space_group_name_H-M   'P 1'
#
loop_
_entity.id
_entity.type
_entity.pdbx_description
1 polymer ?
#
loop_
_entity_poly.entity_id
_entity_poly.type
_entity_poly.pdbx_seq_one_letter_code
_entity_poly.pdbx_strand_id
1 'polypeptide(L)'
;MDIFLFFNRYLLILSFILWSGINITLGFFLIPLLRKKSIPEVRVLVFNLLRAFRRITYACWALMIGTVSLEYFYLDAHGHFESISDVLMLTGLVVFILHIIWSFYLFGIAKRNEYNPLSTTERDTGLLVGGGYFNNFLILSVIFIYAIVEILFYLNS
;
A
#
# COMPACT_ATOMS: atom_id res chain seq x y z
N MET A 1 -11.48 19.51 9.37
CA MET A 1 -11.69 18.69 8.17
C MET A 1 -10.50 18.81 7.20
N ASP A 2 -10.11 20.02 6.78
CA ASP A 2 -9.07 20.23 5.74
C ASP A 2 -7.68 19.68 6.07
N ILE A 3 -7.13 19.93 7.26
CA ILE A 3 -5.79 19.45 7.65
C ILE A 3 -5.75 17.91 7.73
N PHE A 4 -6.86 17.28 8.06
CA PHE A 4 -6.99 15.83 8.19
C PHE A 4 -7.07 15.12 6.83
N LEU A 5 -7.96 15.59 5.95
CA LEU A 5 -8.05 15.10 4.57
C LEU A 5 -6.72 15.32 3.83
N PHE A 6 -6.07 16.45 4.09
CA PHE A 6 -4.72 16.75 3.63
C PHE A 6 -3.73 15.67 4.10
N PHE A 7 -3.61 15.42 5.41
CA PHE A 7 -2.65 14.45 5.95
C PHE A 7 -2.88 13.03 5.41
N ASN A 8 -4.13 12.56 5.38
CA ASN A 8 -4.46 11.23 4.84
C ASN A 8 -4.21 11.12 3.34
N ARG A 9 -4.45 12.18 2.56
CA ARG A 9 -4.11 12.23 1.13
C ARG A 9 -2.61 12.02 0.91
N TYR A 10 -1.76 12.74 1.65
CA TYR A 10 -0.30 12.55 1.50
C TYR A 10 0.17 11.19 1.96
N LEU A 11 -0.44 10.60 3.01
CA LEU A 11 -0.12 9.24 3.44
C LEU A 11 -0.54 8.18 2.41
N LEU A 12 -1.66 8.35 1.73
CA LEU A 12 -2.08 7.50 0.61
C LEU A 12 -1.12 7.61 -0.58
N ILE A 13 -0.75 8.83 -0.96
CA ILE A 13 0.24 9.07 -2.03
C ILE A 13 1.60 8.46 -1.65
N LEU A 14 2.06 8.66 -0.41
CA LEU A 14 3.30 8.08 0.08
C LEU A 14 3.25 6.55 0.06
N SER A 15 2.12 5.95 0.47
CA SER A 15 1.92 4.50 0.42
C SER A 15 1.98 3.96 -1.01
N PHE A 16 1.46 4.69 -2.01
CA PHE A 16 1.61 4.34 -3.41
C PHE A 16 3.07 4.44 -3.91
N ILE A 17 3.78 5.49 -3.52
CA ILE A 17 5.21 5.65 -3.85
C ILE A 17 6.02 4.50 -3.27
N LEU A 18 5.78 4.12 -2.02
CA LEU A 18 6.45 3.01 -1.35
C LEU A 18 6.21 1.67 -2.08
N TRP A 19 4.96 1.38 -2.45
CA TRP A 19 4.63 0.15 -3.19
C TRP A 19 5.17 0.14 -4.62
N SER A 20 5.19 1.29 -5.28
CA SER A 20 5.86 1.44 -6.57
C SER A 20 7.37 1.23 -6.45
N GLY A 21 8.00 1.76 -5.40
CA GLY A 21 9.41 1.51 -5.08
C GLY A 21 9.70 0.03 -4.79
N ILE A 22 8.82 -0.65 -4.06
CA ILE A 22 8.89 -2.11 -3.85
C ILE A 22 8.84 -2.85 -5.19
N ASN A 23 7.89 -2.51 -6.07
CA ASN A 23 7.74 -3.16 -7.38
C ASN A 23 8.94 -2.93 -8.31
N ILE A 24 9.49 -1.72 -8.33
CA ILE A 24 10.75 -1.42 -9.04
C ILE A 24 11.88 -2.28 -8.46
N THR A 25 11.99 -2.35 -7.14
CA THR A 25 13.02 -3.15 -6.45
C THR A 25 12.90 -4.64 -6.80
N LEU A 26 11.69 -5.18 -6.78
CA LEU A 26 11.42 -6.58 -7.14
C LEU A 26 11.65 -6.84 -8.63
N GLY A 27 11.16 -5.95 -9.51
CA GLY A 27 11.24 -6.10 -10.96
C GLY A 27 12.66 -6.00 -11.52
N PHE A 28 13.42 -4.99 -11.08
CA PHE A 28 14.78 -4.75 -11.59
C PHE A 28 15.84 -5.60 -10.92
N PHE A 29 15.67 -5.98 -9.65
CA PHE A 29 16.72 -6.68 -8.92
C PHE A 29 16.35 -8.13 -8.63
N LEU A 30 15.15 -8.44 -8.12
CA LEU A 30 14.81 -9.82 -7.75
C LEU A 30 14.67 -10.75 -8.96
N ILE A 31 13.97 -10.31 -10.02
CA ILE A 31 13.74 -11.14 -11.22
C ILE A 31 15.06 -11.52 -11.93
N PRO A 32 16.01 -10.61 -12.19
CA PRO A 32 17.26 -10.96 -12.86
C PRO A 32 18.21 -11.81 -11.98
N LEU A 33 18.17 -11.63 -10.66
CA LEU A 33 19.00 -12.40 -9.70
C LEU A 33 18.57 -13.87 -9.56
N LEU A 34 17.36 -14.21 -9.96
CA LEU A 34 16.92 -15.61 -10.07
C LEU A 34 17.46 -16.27 -11.32
N ARG A 35 17.52 -15.55 -12.44
CA ARG A 35 18.04 -16.06 -13.72
C ARG A 35 19.55 -16.26 -13.72
N LYS A 36 20.32 -15.41 -13.01
CA LYS A 36 21.80 -15.47 -13.00
C LYS A 36 22.41 -16.23 -11.82
N LYS A 37 21.59 -16.79 -10.91
CA LYS A 37 21.97 -17.70 -9.81
C LYS A 37 23.10 -17.31 -8.83
N SER A 38 23.80 -16.17 -8.92
CA SER A 38 25.13 -16.12 -8.27
C SER A 38 25.61 -14.82 -7.62
N ILE A 39 24.75 -13.93 -7.09
CA ILE A 39 25.25 -12.81 -6.27
C ILE A 39 24.47 -12.72 -4.94
N PRO A 40 24.92 -13.45 -3.90
CA PRO A 40 24.31 -13.44 -2.56
C PRO A 40 24.12 -12.03 -1.98
N GLU A 41 25.08 -11.13 -2.22
CA GLU A 41 25.11 -9.76 -1.70
C GLU A 41 23.92 -8.93 -2.21
N VAL A 42 23.58 -9.07 -3.50
CA VAL A 42 22.48 -8.31 -4.10
C VAL A 42 21.14 -8.86 -3.61
N ARG A 43 21.02 -10.18 -3.38
CA ARG A 43 19.81 -10.74 -2.77
C ARG A 43 19.60 -10.23 -1.35
N VAL A 44 20.67 -10.21 -0.54
CA VAL A 44 20.63 -9.65 0.82
C VAL A 44 20.23 -8.17 0.79
N LEU A 45 20.78 -7.38 -0.14
CA LEU A 45 20.39 -5.98 -0.33
C LEU A 45 18.90 -5.82 -0.65
N VAL A 46 18.36 -6.63 -1.57
CA VAL A 46 16.92 -6.60 -1.92
C VAL A 46 16.05 -6.88 -0.71
N PHE A 47 16.34 -7.94 0.06
CA PHE A 47 15.53 -8.25 1.24
C PHE A 47 15.67 -7.23 2.38
N ASN A 48 16.84 -6.60 2.53
CA ASN A 48 17.02 -5.47 3.45
C ASN A 48 16.21 -4.23 3.03
N LEU A 49 16.16 -3.92 1.73
CA LEU A 49 15.30 -2.85 1.21
C LEU A 49 13.82 -3.17 1.44
N LEU A 50 13.38 -4.39 1.14
CA LEU A 50 12.00 -4.84 1.41
C LEU A 50 11.66 -4.76 2.91
N ARG A 51 12.62 -5.07 3.80
CA ARG A 51 12.46 -4.90 5.25
C ARG A 51 12.21 -3.45 5.63
N ALA A 52 13.01 -2.52 5.07
CA ALA A 52 12.88 -1.10 5.33
C ALA A 52 11.53 -0.58 4.81
N PHE A 53 11.18 -0.89 3.56
CA PHE A 53 9.89 -0.52 2.97
C PHE A 53 8.72 -1.04 3.80
N ARG A 54 8.76 -2.31 4.24
CA ARG A 54 7.73 -2.89 5.10
C ARG A 54 7.52 -2.11 6.39
N ARG A 55 8.60 -1.74 7.09
CA ARG A 55 8.50 -0.97 8.35
C ARG A 55 7.91 0.41 8.12
N ILE A 56 8.35 1.11 7.07
CA ILE A 56 7.82 2.45 6.73
C ILE A 56 6.33 2.34 6.37
N THR A 57 5.96 1.34 5.57
CA THR A 57 4.58 1.09 5.16
C THR A 57 3.66 0.86 6.36
N TYR A 58 4.10 0.06 7.34
CA TYR A 58 3.34 -0.15 8.58
C TYR A 58 3.14 1.14 9.38
N ALA A 59 4.16 2.00 9.46
CA ALA A 59 4.04 3.29 10.12
C ALA A 59 3.03 4.19 9.39
N CYS A 60 3.07 4.23 8.05
CA CYS A 60 2.10 4.99 7.24
C CYS A 60 0.67 4.54 7.51
N TRP A 61 0.38 3.23 7.51
CA TRP A 61 -0.96 2.74 7.78
C TRP A 61 -1.41 2.96 9.22
N ALA A 62 -0.51 2.80 10.20
CA ALA A 62 -0.83 3.07 11.60
C ALA A 62 -1.24 4.53 11.79
N LEU A 63 -0.54 5.47 11.14
CA LEU A 63 -0.90 6.89 11.13
C LEU A 63 -2.24 7.12 10.42
N MET A 64 -2.48 6.46 9.30
CA MET A 64 -3.73 6.60 8.54
C MET A 64 -4.94 6.10 9.35
N ILE A 65 -4.85 4.90 9.94
CA ILE A 65 -5.91 4.32 10.78
C ILE A 65 -6.11 5.16 12.05
N GLY A 66 -5.02 5.60 12.68
CA GLY A 66 -5.07 6.41 13.89
C GLY A 66 -5.76 7.75 13.66
N THR A 67 -5.44 8.43 12.55
CA THR A 67 -6.12 9.68 12.19
C THR A 67 -7.59 9.44 11.87
N VAL A 68 -7.94 8.45 11.05
CA VAL A 68 -9.34 8.13 10.70
C VAL A 68 -10.17 7.81 11.95
N SER A 69 -9.58 7.07 12.89
CA SER A 69 -10.23 6.74 14.17
C SER A 69 -10.45 7.99 15.03
N LEU A 70 -9.47 8.90 15.09
CA LEU A 70 -9.62 10.16 15.82
C LEU A 70 -10.77 11.01 15.26
N GLU A 71 -10.92 11.08 13.94
CA GLU A 71 -12.02 11.80 13.32
C GLU A 71 -13.38 11.18 13.68
N TYR A 72 -13.52 9.87 13.48
CA TYR A 72 -14.77 9.16 13.72
C TYR A 72 -15.23 9.24 15.18
N PHE A 73 -14.31 9.13 16.15
CA PHE A 73 -14.66 9.08 17.57
C PHE A 73 -14.67 10.44 18.27
N TYR A 74 -13.91 11.44 17.80
CA TYR A 74 -13.72 12.70 18.53
C TYR A 74 -14.21 13.96 17.80
N LEU A 75 -14.36 13.91 16.46
CA LEU A 75 -14.68 15.10 15.67
C LEU A 75 -16.09 15.08 15.07
N ASP A 76 -16.86 14.01 15.30
CA ASP A 76 -18.27 13.85 14.92
C ASP A 76 -18.55 14.29 13.46
N ALA A 77 -17.78 13.72 12.51
CA ALA A 77 -17.82 14.04 11.09
C ALA A 77 -19.03 13.47 10.34
N HIS A 78 -20.16 13.22 11.03
CA HIS A 78 -21.39 12.70 10.43
C HIS A 78 -22.24 13.75 9.69
N GLY A 79 -21.80 15.01 9.65
CA GLY A 79 -22.49 16.05 8.90
C GLY A 79 -21.89 16.26 7.51
N HIS A 80 -22.67 15.99 6.45
CA HIS A 80 -22.53 16.55 5.09
C HIS A 80 -21.94 15.71 3.95
N PHE A 81 -22.14 14.39 3.94
CA PHE A 81 -21.95 13.62 2.70
C PHE A 81 -23.30 13.21 2.10
N GLU A 82 -23.51 13.49 0.81
CA GLU A 82 -24.65 12.97 0.05
C GLU A 82 -24.55 11.44 -0.07
N SER A 83 -25.68 10.76 -0.20
CA SER A 83 -25.73 9.28 -0.16
C SER A 83 -24.83 8.58 -1.19
N ILE A 84 -24.56 9.20 -2.34
CA ILE A 84 -23.63 8.69 -3.37
C ILE A 84 -22.18 8.77 -2.90
N SER A 85 -21.82 9.83 -2.17
CA SER A 85 -20.49 10.00 -1.59
C SER A 85 -20.23 8.97 -0.49
N ASP A 86 -21.23 8.61 0.30
CA ASP A 86 -21.11 7.60 1.37
C ASP A 86 -20.79 6.19 0.82
N VAL A 87 -21.47 5.78 -0.25
CA VAL A 87 -21.22 4.47 -0.89
C VAL A 87 -19.83 4.40 -1.49
N LEU A 88 -19.37 5.48 -2.14
CA LEU A 88 -18.02 5.55 -2.70
C LEU A 88 -16.96 5.54 -1.59
N MET A 89 -17.15 6.30 -0.52
CA MET A 89 -16.27 6.30 0.66
C MET A 89 -16.17 4.92 1.30
N LEU A 90 -17.29 4.22 1.49
CA LEU A 90 -17.31 2.86 2.01
C LEU A 90 -16.55 1.89 1.10
N THR A 91 -16.75 2.00 -0.22
CA THR A 91 -16.04 1.19 -1.22
C THR A 91 -14.53 1.46 -1.16
N GLY A 92 -14.13 2.73 -1.07
CA GLY A 92 -12.73 3.12 -0.90
C GLY A 92 -12.09 2.52 0.36
N LEU A 93 -12.81 2.52 1.48
CA LEU A 93 -12.36 1.89 2.72
C LEU A 93 -12.16 0.37 2.57
N VAL A 94 -13.11 -0.33 1.94
CA VAL A 94 -13.01 -1.78 1.70
C VAL A 94 -11.81 -2.10 0.83
N VAL A 95 -11.60 -1.38 -0.27
CA VAL A 95 -10.44 -1.56 -1.16
C VAL A 95 -9.14 -1.28 -0.42
N PHE A 96 -9.10 -0.28 0.47
CA PHE A 96 -7.93 0.01 1.29
C PHE A 96 -7.63 -1.10 2.31
N ILE A 97 -8.64 -1.69 2.94
CA ILE A 97 -8.46 -2.85 3.82
C ILE A 97 -7.91 -4.05 3.03
N LEU A 98 -8.43 -4.31 1.83
CA LEU A 98 -7.90 -5.35 0.94
C LEU A 98 -6.43 -5.11 0.58
N HIS A 99 -6.05 -3.85 0.30
CA HIS A 99 -4.66 -3.45 0.09
C HIS A 99 -3.78 -3.81 1.30
N ILE A 100 -4.23 -3.50 2.53
CA ILE A 100 -3.49 -3.85 3.76
C ILE A 100 -3.34 -5.37 3.89
N ILE A 101 -4.43 -6.13 3.76
CA ILE A 101 -4.41 -7.60 3.89
C ILE A 101 -3.46 -8.22 2.87
N TRP A 102 -3.57 -7.80 1.61
CA TRP A 102 -2.74 -8.30 0.54
C TRP A 102 -1.27 -7.95 0.75
N SER A 103 -1.00 -6.73 1.22
CA SER A 103 0.33 -6.31 1.58
C SER A 103 0.95 -7.17 2.69
N PHE A 104 0.20 -7.49 3.74
CA PHE A 104 0.66 -8.39 4.81
C PHE A 104 1.01 -9.78 4.26
N TYR A 105 0.21 -10.30 3.33
CA TYR A 105 0.49 -11.58 2.68
C TYR A 105 1.84 -11.55 1.93
N LEU A 106 2.07 -10.53 1.10
CA LEU A 106 3.32 -10.38 0.35
C LEU A 106 4.53 -10.15 1.26
N PHE A 107 4.37 -9.31 2.27
CA PHE A 107 5.42 -9.07 3.27
C PHE A 107 5.72 -10.31 4.11
N GLY A 108 4.75 -11.19 4.34
CA GLY A 108 4.95 -12.50 4.94
C GLY A 108 5.88 -13.38 4.11
N ILE A 109 5.68 -13.42 2.79
CA ILE A 109 6.57 -14.13 1.86
C ILE A 109 7.98 -13.53 1.90
N ALA A 110 8.09 -12.19 1.82
CA ALA A 110 9.37 -11.51 1.87
C ALA A 110 10.11 -11.77 3.20
N LYS A 111 9.41 -11.73 4.34
CA LYS A 111 9.98 -11.96 5.67
C LYS A 111 10.51 -13.39 5.85
N ARG A 112 9.79 -14.41 5.35
CA ARG A 112 10.26 -15.81 5.42
C ARG A 112 11.57 -16.04 4.68
N ASN A 113 11.76 -15.31 3.58
CA ASN A 113 12.93 -15.42 2.71
C ASN A 113 14.07 -14.46 3.09
N GLU A 114 13.85 -13.60 4.08
CA GLU A 114 14.76 -12.51 4.45
C GLU A 114 16.11 -13.00 5.00
N TYR A 115 16.11 -14.12 5.72
CA TYR A 115 17.30 -14.72 6.35
C TYR A 115 17.90 -15.89 5.54
N ASN A 116 17.16 -16.39 4.54
CA ASN A 116 17.67 -17.34 3.57
C ASN A 116 17.19 -16.98 2.14
N PRO A 117 17.79 -15.96 1.51
CA PRO A 117 17.40 -15.53 0.16
C PRO A 117 17.67 -16.57 -0.93
N LEU A 118 18.44 -17.63 -0.62
CA LEU A 118 18.76 -18.71 -1.53
C LEU A 118 17.63 -19.75 -1.62
N SER A 119 16.73 -19.81 -0.62
CA SER A 119 15.58 -20.71 -0.62
C SER A 119 14.34 -20.13 -1.29
N THR A 120 14.39 -18.89 -1.79
CA THR A 120 13.23 -18.26 -2.44
C THR A 120 12.87 -19.00 -3.72
N THR A 121 11.63 -19.48 -3.79
CA THR A 121 11.15 -20.24 -4.95
C THR A 121 10.75 -19.31 -6.10
N GLU A 122 10.69 -19.86 -7.33
CA GLU A 122 10.13 -19.13 -8.48
C GLU A 122 8.68 -18.72 -8.23
N ARG A 123 7.90 -19.57 -7.54
CA ARG A 123 6.53 -19.26 -7.12
C ARG A 123 6.47 -18.06 -6.18
N ASP A 124 7.30 -18.02 -5.14
CA ASP A 124 7.33 -16.90 -4.19
C ASP A 124 7.66 -15.59 -4.89
N THR A 125 8.58 -15.65 -5.85
CA THR A 125 8.96 -14.49 -6.66
C THR A 125 7.81 -14.04 -7.56
N GLY A 126 7.16 -14.97 -8.27
CA GLY A 126 6.00 -14.67 -9.10
C GLY A 126 4.88 -14.03 -8.29
N LEU A 127 4.64 -14.52 -7.07
CA LEU A 127 3.67 -13.94 -6.14
C LEU A 127 4.10 -12.55 -5.64
N LEU A 128 5.38 -12.34 -5.32
CA LEU A 128 5.89 -11.03 -4.89
C LEU A 128 5.77 -9.98 -6.00
N VAL A 129 6.15 -10.31 -7.23
CA VAL A 129 6.10 -9.39 -8.37
C VAL A 129 4.66 -9.17 -8.83
N GLY A 130 3.94 -10.25 -9.18
CA GLY A 130 2.57 -10.16 -9.69
C GLY A 130 1.61 -9.63 -8.63
N GLY A 131 1.74 -10.11 -7.40
CA GLY A 131 0.98 -9.59 -6.26
C GLY A 131 1.33 -8.15 -5.94
N GLY A 132 2.58 -7.73 -6.12
CA GLY A 132 2.98 -6.34 -5.97
C GLY A 132 2.29 -5.40 -6.97
N TYR A 133 2.15 -5.81 -8.25
CA TYR A 133 1.37 -5.06 -9.24
C TYR A 133 -0.12 -4.98 -8.88
N PHE A 134 -0.71 -6.11 -8.46
CA PHE A 134 -2.10 -6.13 -7.98
C PHE A 134 -2.29 -5.19 -6.78
N ASN A 135 -1.32 -5.13 -5.87
CA ASN A 135 -1.38 -4.25 -4.73
C ASN A 135 -1.30 -2.76 -5.09
N ASN A 136 -0.50 -2.43 -6.11
CA ASN A 136 -0.45 -1.10 -6.72
C ASN A 136 -1.80 -0.72 -7.34
N PHE A 137 -2.46 -1.67 -8.00
CA PHE A 137 -3.80 -1.45 -8.54
C PHE A 137 -4.83 -1.15 -7.43
N LEU A 138 -4.78 -1.86 -6.31
CA LEU A 138 -5.68 -1.61 -5.18
C LEU A 138 -5.51 -0.18 -4.63
N ILE A 139 -4.28 0.24 -4.34
CA ILE A 139 -4.05 1.58 -3.79
C ILE A 139 -4.36 2.70 -4.80
N LEU A 140 -4.09 2.48 -6.09
CA LEU A 140 -4.46 3.40 -7.16
C LEU A 140 -5.99 3.55 -7.21
N SER A 141 -6.72 2.45 -7.07
CA SER A 141 -8.19 2.46 -7.03
C SER A 141 -8.73 3.27 -5.85
N VAL A 142 -8.12 3.15 -4.66
CA VAL A 142 -8.46 3.99 -3.49
C VAL A 142 -8.26 5.47 -3.82
N ILE A 143 -7.10 5.84 -4.37
CA ILE A 143 -6.79 7.23 -4.75
C ILE A 143 -7.83 7.77 -5.75
N PHE A 144 -8.21 6.99 -6.76
CA PHE A 144 -9.24 7.37 -7.72
C PHE A 144 -10.62 7.58 -7.08
N ILE A 145 -11.04 6.68 -6.19
CA ILE A 145 -12.32 6.80 -5.48
C ILE A 145 -12.34 8.09 -4.66
N TYR A 146 -11.28 8.36 -3.88
CA TYR A 146 -11.18 9.59 -3.09
C TYR A 146 -11.18 10.86 -3.97
N ALA A 147 -10.51 10.83 -5.13
CA ALA A 147 -10.52 11.95 -6.06
C ALA A 147 -11.92 12.20 -6.66
N ILE A 148 -12.68 11.15 -6.99
CA ILE A 148 -14.06 11.28 -7.47
C ILE A 148 -14.95 11.89 -6.39
N VAL A 149 -14.84 11.40 -5.14
CA VAL A 149 -15.60 11.93 -4.00
C VAL A 149 -15.31 13.43 -3.80
N GLU A 150 -14.05 13.82 -3.87
CA GLU A 150 -13.66 15.24 -3.76
C GLU A 150 -14.25 16.09 -4.91
N ILE A 151 -14.19 15.61 -6.15
CA ILE A 151 -14.75 16.34 -7.29
C ILE A 151 -16.28 16.51 -7.14
N LEU A 152 -16.98 15.45 -6.73
CA LEU A 152 -18.43 15.51 -6.50
C LEU A 152 -18.79 16.52 -5.40
N PHE A 153 -18.00 16.56 -4.33
CA PHE A 153 -18.18 17.55 -3.27
C PHE A 153 -18.04 18.99 -3.80
N TYR A 154 -16.98 19.28 -4.57
CA TYR A 154 -16.76 20.62 -5.14
C TYR A 154 -17.82 21.04 -6.19
N LEU A 155 -18.44 20.09 -6.88
CA LEU A 155 -19.47 20.39 -7.89
C LEU A 155 -20.84 20.67 -7.26
N ASN A 156 -21.09 20.17 -6.05
CA ASN A 156 -22.37 20.29 -5.34
C ASN A 156 -22.37 21.38 -4.25
N SER A 157 -21.21 21.97 -3.95
CA SER A 157 -21.01 23.11 -3.04
C SER A 157 -21.01 24.45 -3.76
#